data_AF-A0AAE3QCW2-F1
#
_entry.id   AF-A0AAE3QCW2-F1
#
_cell.length_a   1.000
_cell.length_b   1.000
_cell.length_c   1.000
_cell.angle_alpha   90.00
_cell.angle_beta   90.00
_cell.angle_gamma   90.00
#
_symmetry.space_group_name_H-M   'P 1'
#
loop_
_entity.id
_entity.type
_entity.pdbx_description
1 polymer ?
#
loop_
_entity_poly.entity_id
_entity_poly.type
_entity_poly.pdbx_seq_one_letter_code
_entity_poly.pdbx_strand_id
1 'polypeptide(L)'
;MSRRLRSAEESARREIAAARSAAYTLAADSTAPRDHHRRVEHYRRHLVDAHIVIDSLRQRITELEAEVEKVKRDCAYSLSLCVTRTAAEEAYLGAFRLARGKAAILAEGSDGIPNPLSDAIDNLPDPKPRFTK
;
A
#
# COMPACT_ATOMS: atom_id res chain seq x y z
N MET A 1 8.91 37.32 -24.41
CA MET A 1 10.05 36.88 -23.58
C MET A 1 9.90 35.40 -23.24
N SER A 2 10.65 34.57 -23.98
CA SER A 2 11.06 33.16 -23.78
C SER A 2 10.40 32.29 -22.68
N ARG A 3 9.74 31.19 -23.12
CA ARG A 3 9.42 29.99 -22.31
C ARG A 3 10.73 29.36 -21.83
N ARG A 4 11.23 29.74 -20.66
CA ARG A 4 12.50 29.25 -20.14
C ARG A 4 12.30 27.94 -19.38
N LEU A 5 12.82 26.88 -20.01
CA LEU A 5 13.20 25.57 -19.45
C LEU A 5 12.04 24.63 -19.07
N ARG A 6 11.52 23.90 -20.06
CA ARG A 6 10.89 22.59 -19.82
C ARG A 6 11.98 21.65 -19.29
N SER A 7 11.67 20.84 -18.27
CA SER A 7 12.63 19.84 -17.81
C SER A 7 12.93 18.84 -18.94
N ALA A 8 14.12 18.24 -18.92
CA ALA A 8 14.47 17.20 -19.90
C ALA A 8 13.43 16.07 -19.92
N GLU A 9 12.86 15.74 -18.75
CA GLU A 9 11.79 14.75 -18.60
C GLU A 9 10.47 15.18 -19.27
N GLU A 10 10.08 16.45 -19.13
CA GLU A 10 8.88 16.97 -19.80
C GLU A 10 9.04 17.00 -21.33
N SER A 11 10.25 17.30 -21.82
CA SER A 11 10.55 17.20 -23.26
C SER A 11 10.47 15.76 -23.74
N ALA A 12 11.12 14.83 -23.02
CA ALA A 12 11.12 13.41 -23.35
C ALA A 12 9.69 12.83 -23.35
N ARG A 13 8.85 13.17 -22.37
CA ARG A 13 7.43 12.75 -22.34
C ARG A 13 6.66 13.25 -23.56
N ARG A 14 6.89 14.49 -23.99
CA ARG A 14 6.25 15.05 -25.18
C ARG A 14 6.73 14.38 -26.46
N GLU A 15 8.02 14.14 -26.58
CA GLU A 15 8.60 13.43 -27.73
C GLU A 15 8.08 11.99 -27.82
N ILE A 16 8.00 11.27 -26.69
CA ILE A 16 7.39 9.93 -26.64
C ILE A 16 5.90 9.99 -27.02
N ALA A 17 5.15 10.96 -26.52
CA ALA A 17 3.74 11.12 -26.88
C ALA A 17 3.55 11.43 -28.36
N ALA A 18 4.37 12.31 -28.93
CA ALA A 18 4.37 12.63 -30.35
C ALA A 18 4.76 11.42 -31.21
N ALA A 19 5.79 10.67 -30.82
CA ALA A 19 6.21 9.45 -31.50
C ALA A 19 5.13 8.36 -31.46
N ARG A 20 4.45 8.19 -30.31
CA ARG A 20 3.31 7.28 -30.19
C ARG A 20 2.16 7.69 -31.10
N SER A 21 1.80 8.97 -31.09
CA SER A 21 0.74 9.48 -31.97
C SER A 21 1.08 9.26 -33.45
N ALA A 22 2.32 9.54 -33.85
CA ALA A 22 2.78 9.32 -35.23
C ALA A 22 2.75 7.82 -35.60
N ALA A 23 3.16 6.94 -34.69
CA ALA A 23 3.12 5.49 -34.90
C ALA A 23 1.70 4.97 -35.09
N TYR A 24 0.73 5.45 -34.29
CA TYR A 24 -0.67 5.05 -34.43
C TYR A 24 -1.30 5.55 -35.74
N THR A 25 -1.01 6.79 -36.13
CA THR A 25 -1.47 7.32 -37.42
C THR A 25 -0.89 6.52 -38.58
N LEU A 26 0.41 6.23 -38.55
CA LEU A 26 1.07 5.43 -39.58
C LEU A 26 0.48 4.01 -39.67
N ALA A 27 0.17 3.39 -38.53
CA ALA A 27 -0.50 2.08 -38.51
C ALA A 27 -1.91 2.15 -39.12
N ALA A 28 -2.71 3.16 -38.79
CA ALA A 28 -4.04 3.36 -39.36
C ALA A 28 -3.98 3.63 -40.88
N ASP A 29 -2.99 4.40 -41.32
CA ASP A 29 -2.78 4.75 -42.73
C ASP A 29 -2.27 3.57 -43.55
N SER A 30 -1.47 2.68 -42.94
CA SER A 30 -0.93 1.49 -43.62
C SER A 30 -2.00 0.51 -44.10
N THR A 31 -3.19 0.57 -43.49
CA THR A 31 -4.36 -0.27 -43.82
C THR A 31 -5.46 0.52 -44.54
N ALA A 32 -5.25 1.82 -44.80
CA ALA A 32 -6.26 2.69 -45.38
C ALA A 32 -6.47 2.42 -46.88
N PRO A 33 -7.72 2.34 -47.36
CA PRO A 33 -8.02 2.26 -48.78
C PRO A 33 -7.46 3.46 -49.59
N ARG A 34 -7.14 3.21 -50.86
CA ARG A 34 -6.73 4.25 -51.82
C ARG A 34 -7.87 5.14 -52.27
N ASP A 35 -9.09 4.58 -52.35
CA ASP A 35 -10.31 5.31 -52.68
C ASP A 35 -10.68 6.27 -51.53
N HIS A 36 -10.85 7.55 -51.85
CA HIS A 36 -11.13 8.62 -50.90
C HIS A 36 -12.42 8.35 -50.11
N HIS A 37 -13.49 7.88 -50.75
CA HIS A 37 -14.76 7.63 -50.06
C HIS A 37 -14.66 6.47 -49.07
N ARG A 38 -13.94 5.40 -49.44
CA ARG A 38 -13.69 4.24 -48.57
C ARG A 38 -12.74 4.58 -47.43
N ARG A 39 -11.82 5.53 -47.64
CA ARG A 39 -10.89 6.00 -46.61
C ARG A 39 -11.60 6.76 -45.48
N VAL A 40 -12.62 7.57 -45.80
CA VAL A 40 -13.43 8.24 -44.77
C VAL A 40 -14.15 7.22 -43.88
N GLU A 41 -14.74 6.20 -44.51
CA GLU A 41 -15.42 5.11 -43.79
C GLU A 41 -14.44 4.29 -42.93
N HIS A 42 -13.24 4.02 -43.42
CA HIS A 42 -12.16 3.35 -42.69
C HIS A 42 -11.82 4.05 -41.37
N TYR A 43 -11.55 5.36 -41.40
CA TYR A 43 -11.22 6.08 -40.16
C TYR A 43 -12.42 6.22 -39.22
N ARG A 44 -13.65 6.33 -39.75
CA ARG A 44 -14.85 6.33 -38.89
C ARG A 44 -14.97 5.03 -38.09
N ARG A 45 -14.72 3.87 -38.73
CA ARG A 45 -14.73 2.58 -38.04
C ARG A 45 -13.64 2.50 -36.98
N HIS A 46 -12.41 2.88 -37.31
CA HIS A 46 -11.32 2.92 -36.33
C HIS A 46 -11.63 3.83 -35.13
N LEU A 47 -12.28 4.98 -35.36
CA LEU A 47 -12.72 5.84 -34.26
C LEU A 47 -13.77 5.14 -33.41
N VAL A 48 -14.78 4.49 -34.00
CA VAL A 48 -15.80 3.74 -33.25
C VAL A 48 -15.15 2.63 -32.42
N ASP A 49 -14.27 1.83 -33.03
CA ASP A 49 -13.56 0.75 -32.34
C ASP A 49 -12.72 1.29 -31.18
N ALA A 50 -12.03 2.41 -31.39
CA ALA A 50 -11.27 3.07 -30.33
C ALA A 50 -12.18 3.53 -29.17
N HIS A 51 -13.37 4.07 -29.46
CA HIS A 51 -14.32 4.45 -28.41
C HIS A 51 -14.81 3.24 -27.61
N ILE A 52 -15.11 2.13 -28.26
CA ILE A 52 -15.51 0.89 -27.58
C ILE A 52 -14.42 0.41 -26.62
N VAL A 53 -13.16 0.41 -27.08
CA VAL A 53 -12.01 0.03 -26.24
C VAL A 53 -11.83 1.01 -25.08
N ILE A 54 -11.94 2.31 -25.33
CA ILE A 54 -11.84 3.35 -24.29
C ILE A 54 -12.91 3.13 -23.21
N ASP A 55 -14.15 2.85 -23.59
CA ASP A 55 -15.24 2.66 -22.63
C ASP A 55 -15.07 1.36 -21.83
N SER A 56 -14.59 0.28 -22.45
CA SER A 56 -14.21 -0.94 -21.74
C SER A 56 -13.09 -0.69 -20.72
N LEU A 57 -12.06 0.06 -21.11
CA LEU A 57 -10.96 0.41 -20.20
C LEU A 57 -11.42 1.31 -19.07
N ARG A 58 -12.31 2.28 -19.32
CA ARG A 58 -12.91 3.14 -18.28
C ARG A 58 -13.67 2.31 -17.27
N GLN A 59 -14.52 1.40 -17.72
CA GLN A 59 -15.26 0.49 -16.83
C GLN A 59 -14.28 -0.33 -15.97
N ARG A 60 -13.24 -0.90 -16.59
CA ARG A 60 -12.26 -1.70 -15.87
C ARG A 60 -11.48 -0.90 -14.84
N ILE A 61 -11.13 0.35 -15.14
CA ILE A 61 -10.48 1.27 -14.19
C ILE A 61 -11.40 1.51 -12.99
N THR A 62 -12.69 1.82 -13.22
CA THR A 62 -13.66 2.03 -12.15
C THR A 62 -13.84 0.79 -11.26
N GLU A 63 -13.88 -0.40 -11.86
CA GLU A 63 -13.92 -1.67 -11.10
C GLU A 63 -12.67 -1.85 -10.23
N LEU A 64 -11.47 -1.64 -10.79
CA LEU A 64 -10.21 -1.76 -10.06
C LEU A 64 -10.09 -0.73 -8.94
N GLU A 65 -10.54 0.51 -9.16
CA GLU A 65 -10.57 1.54 -8.12
C GLU A 65 -11.49 1.12 -6.96
N ALA A 66 -12.66 0.55 -7.27
CA ALA A 66 -13.57 0.03 -6.25
C ALA A 66 -12.97 -1.17 -5.48
N GLU A 67 -12.28 -2.08 -6.17
CA GLU A 67 -11.58 -3.21 -5.55
C GLU A 67 -10.47 -2.73 -4.61
N VAL A 68 -9.65 -1.75 -5.04
CA VAL A 68 -8.59 -1.16 -4.21
C VAL A 68 -9.19 -0.51 -2.95
N GLU A 69 -10.26 0.26 -3.08
CA GLU A 69 -10.91 0.89 -1.93
C GLU A 69 -11.56 -0.12 -0.98
N LYS A 70 -12.03 -1.25 -1.49
CA LYS A 70 -12.51 -2.36 -0.66
C LYS A 70 -11.35 -2.99 0.12
N VAL A 71 -10.25 -3.34 -0.55
CA VAL A 71 -9.07 -3.95 0.08
C VAL A 71 -8.46 -3.04 1.14
N LYS A 72 -8.39 -1.72 0.89
CA LYS A 72 -7.93 -0.75 1.89
C LYS A 72 -8.81 -0.76 3.13
N ARG A 73 -10.13 -0.79 2.96
CA ARG A 73 -11.09 -0.86 4.08
C ARG A 73 -10.94 -2.15 4.87
N ASP A 74 -10.84 -3.29 4.17
CA ASP A 74 -10.67 -4.60 4.80
C ASP A 74 -9.33 -4.70 5.57
N CYS A 75 -8.26 -4.13 5.01
CA CYS A 75 -6.96 -4.03 5.67
C CYS A 75 -7.03 -3.14 6.92
N ALA A 76 -7.62 -1.94 6.81
CA ALA A 76 -7.79 -1.03 7.94
C ALA A 76 -8.62 -1.67 9.07
N TYR A 77 -9.70 -2.36 8.71
CA TYR A 77 -10.51 -3.11 9.67
C TYR A 77 -9.72 -4.23 10.33
N SER A 78 -9.00 -5.04 9.55
CA SER A 78 -8.17 -6.13 10.08
C SER A 78 -7.08 -5.62 11.02
N LEU A 79 -6.44 -4.49 10.68
CA LEU A 79 -5.47 -3.83 11.55
C LEU A 79 -6.11 -3.29 12.83
N SER A 80 -7.36 -2.79 12.76
CA SER A 80 -8.07 -2.29 13.94
C SER A 80 -8.42 -3.39 14.96
N LEU A 81 -8.57 -4.64 14.52
CA LEU A 81 -8.81 -5.80 15.39
C LEU A 81 -7.53 -6.37 16.00
N CYS A 82 -6.37 -6.01 15.47
CA CYS A 82 -5.08 -6.53 15.89
C CYS A 82 -4.40 -5.60 16.91
N VAL A 83 -3.71 -6.20 17.87
CA VAL A 83 -2.77 -5.48 18.74
C VAL A 83 -1.43 -5.36 18.02
N THR A 84 -0.79 -4.21 18.11
CA THR A 84 0.55 -4.03 17.55
C THR A 84 1.56 -4.92 18.28
N ARG A 85 2.60 -5.39 17.58
CA ARG A 85 3.65 -6.23 18.20
C ARG A 85 4.32 -5.52 19.40
N THR A 86 4.44 -4.20 19.34
CA THR A 86 4.96 -3.38 20.45
C THR A 86 4.03 -3.40 21.66
N ALA A 87 2.73 -3.14 21.47
CA ALA A 87 1.75 -3.16 22.56
C ALA A 87 1.62 -4.56 23.19
N ALA A 88 1.70 -5.62 22.37
CA ALA A 88 1.72 -7.00 22.87
C ALA A 88 2.99 -7.30 23.70
N GLU A 89 4.15 -6.80 23.28
CA GLU A 89 5.41 -6.95 24.01
C GLU A 89 5.41 -6.17 25.33
N GLU A 90 4.92 -4.93 25.32
CA GLU A 90 4.78 -4.09 26.52
C GLU A 90 3.85 -4.73 27.54
N ALA A 91 2.70 -5.25 27.10
CA ALA A 91 1.76 -5.95 27.97
C ALA A 91 2.37 -7.23 28.56
N TYR A 92 3.14 -7.99 27.76
CA TYR A 92 3.85 -9.19 28.21
C TYR A 92 4.89 -8.88 29.29
N LEU A 93 5.75 -7.88 29.05
CA LEU A 93 6.76 -7.45 30.02
C LEU A 93 6.12 -6.85 31.28
N GLY A 94 5.07 -6.06 31.12
CA GLY A 94 4.30 -5.49 32.23
C GLY A 94 3.68 -6.57 33.11
N ALA A 95 3.07 -7.60 32.50
CA ALA A 95 2.51 -8.74 33.23
C ALA A 95 3.59 -9.51 34.02
N PHE A 96 4.77 -9.73 33.43
CA PHE A 96 5.89 -10.36 34.12
C PHE A 96 6.36 -9.53 35.32
N ARG A 97 6.57 -8.22 35.15
CA ARG A 97 7.00 -7.33 36.24
C ARG A 97 5.98 -7.26 37.36
N LEU A 98 4.68 -7.23 37.03
CA LEU A 98 3.62 -7.27 38.03
C LEU A 98 3.57 -8.61 38.77
N ALA A 99 3.76 -9.73 38.07
CA ALA A 99 3.85 -11.05 38.69
C ALA A 99 5.07 -11.15 39.61
N ARG A 100 6.23 -10.64 39.18
CA ARG A 100 7.47 -10.57 39.97
C ARG A 100 7.25 -9.79 41.27
N GLY A 101 6.73 -8.57 41.18
CA GLY A 101 6.46 -7.75 42.37
C GLY A 101 5.44 -8.38 43.31
N LYS A 102 4.37 -9.02 42.80
CA LYS A 102 3.42 -9.76 43.65
C LYS A 102 4.06 -10.97 44.32
N ALA A 103 4.95 -11.68 43.63
CA ALA A 103 5.66 -12.81 44.20
C ALA A 103 6.65 -12.39 45.29
N ALA A 104 7.32 -11.24 45.13
CA ALA A 104 8.17 -10.66 46.18
C ALA A 104 7.34 -10.33 47.43
N ILE A 105 6.22 -9.60 47.29
CA ILE A 105 5.31 -9.28 48.41
C ILE A 105 4.79 -10.55 49.09
N LEU A 106 4.45 -11.60 48.33
CA LEU A 106 4.03 -12.88 48.90
C LEU A 106 5.15 -13.57 49.70
N ALA A 107 6.41 -13.41 49.29
CA ALA A 107 7.56 -13.93 50.01
C ALA A 107 7.82 -13.19 51.33
N GLU A 108 7.42 -11.92 51.44
CA GLU A 108 7.56 -11.09 52.66
C GLU A 108 6.55 -11.42 53.76
N GLY A 109 5.49 -12.18 53.44
CA GLY A 109 4.47 -12.61 54.40
C GLY A 109 3.57 -11.47 54.89
N SER A 110 2.93 -11.65 56.05
CA SER A 110 1.99 -10.66 56.62
C SER A 110 2.67 -9.37 57.09
N ASP A 111 3.96 -9.44 57.39
CA ASP A 111 4.70 -8.37 58.04
C ASP A 111 5.28 -7.38 57.02
N GLY A 112 5.32 -7.76 55.73
CA GLY A 112 5.79 -6.92 54.62
C GLY A 112 7.28 -6.56 54.75
N ILE A 113 8.07 -7.43 55.38
CA ILE A 113 9.50 -7.19 55.60
C ILE A 113 10.29 -7.87 54.47
N PRO A 114 11.05 -7.11 53.65
CA PRO A 114 11.94 -7.66 52.65
C PRO A 114 12.88 -8.70 53.23
N ASN A 115 13.06 -9.80 52.52
CA ASN A 115 13.90 -10.91 52.93
C ASN A 115 14.73 -11.41 51.75
N PRO A 116 15.73 -12.29 51.97
CA PRO A 116 16.60 -12.74 50.89
C PRO A 116 15.87 -13.40 49.72
N LEU A 117 14.68 -13.98 49.95
CA LEU A 117 13.86 -14.59 48.91
C LEU A 117 13.12 -13.52 48.09
N SER A 118 12.52 -12.50 48.74
CA SER A 118 11.86 -11.40 48.02
C SER A 118 12.88 -10.59 47.21
N ASP A 119 14.07 -10.32 47.76
CA ASP A 119 15.18 -9.69 47.04
C ASP A 119 15.62 -10.51 45.81
N ALA A 120 15.72 -11.83 45.95
CA ALA A 120 16.08 -12.70 44.83
C ALA A 120 15.02 -12.68 43.71
N ILE A 121 13.74 -12.60 44.08
CA ILE A 121 12.63 -12.50 43.14
C ILE A 121 12.67 -11.16 42.41
N ASP A 122 12.86 -10.04 43.10
CA ASP A 122 12.88 -8.71 42.49
C ASP A 122 14.04 -8.51 41.51
N ASN A 123 15.16 -9.18 41.77
CA ASN A 123 16.35 -9.14 40.91
C ASN A 123 16.29 -10.12 39.72
N LEU A 124 15.18 -10.84 39.51
CA LEU A 124 15.03 -11.69 38.32
C LEU A 124 15.08 -10.84 37.04
N PRO A 125 15.88 -11.23 36.03
CA PRO A 125 15.96 -10.51 34.77
C PRO A 125 14.64 -10.59 34.01
N ASP A 126 14.34 -9.55 33.24
CA ASP A 126 13.18 -9.55 32.36
C ASP A 126 13.31 -10.66 31.29
N PRO A 127 12.20 -11.30 30.90
CA PRO A 127 12.22 -12.37 29.91
C PRO A 127 12.66 -11.85 28.55
N LYS A 128 13.25 -12.73 27.73
CA LYS A 128 13.62 -12.39 26.36
C LYS A 128 12.39 -11.95 25.56
N PRO A 129 12.54 -11.02 24.60
CA PRO A 129 11.42 -10.54 23.83
C PRO A 129 10.73 -11.68 23.06
N ARG A 130 9.40 -11.68 23.06
CA ARG A 130 8.61 -12.78 22.49
C ARG A 130 8.05 -12.42 21.11
N PHE A 131 7.60 -11.18 20.95
CA PHE A 131 6.88 -10.70 19.79
C PHE A 131 7.72 -9.77 18.91
N THR A 132 8.83 -9.21 19.39
CA THR A 132 9.78 -8.45 18.57
C THR A 132 10.81 -9.36 17.89
N LYS A 133 10.90 -9.27 16.57
CA LYS A 133 11.96 -9.77 15.69
C LYS A 133 12.16 -8.73 14.60
#